data_AF-A0A1F8KPB8-F1
#
_entry.id   AF-A0A1F8KPB8-F1
#
_cell.length_a   1.000
_cell.length_b   1.000
_cell.length_c   1.000
_cell.angle_alpha   90.00
_cell.angle_beta   90.00
_cell.angle_gamma   90.00
#
_symmetry.space_group_name_H-M   'P 1'
#
loop_
_entity.id
_entity.type
_entity.pdbx_description
1 polymer ?
#
loop_
_entity_poly.entity_id
_entity_poly.type
_entity_poly.pdbx_seq_one_letter_code
_entity_poly.pdbx_strand_id
1 'polypeptide(L)'
;MDILHLVDRLEELFNQSRPLPFTHNVIVDEDRMLDIIDQMRISIPEEVKKAQQVFVQRDRVLAQAQEEAGRKLSLAQEKADQLVESNFVVQDAQKRASTIIEQGRIEADNIRAGADQYAMDKLVELERAVQVLINQIRNGMRVLDEKQSSNPGNNSVEN
;
A
#
# COMPACT_ATOMS: atom_id res chain seq x y z
N MET A 1 -54.24 3.52 -24.55
CA MET A 1 -55.24 4.11 -23.64
C MET A 1 -54.88 3.62 -22.26
N ASP A 2 -54.71 4.54 -21.30
CA ASP A 2 -54.39 4.17 -19.93
C ASP A 2 -55.63 3.55 -19.27
N ILE A 3 -55.44 2.61 -18.35
CA ILE A 3 -56.54 1.95 -17.61
C ILE A 3 -57.38 3.01 -16.90
N LEU A 4 -56.72 4.02 -16.31
CA LEU A 4 -57.36 5.16 -15.64
C LEU A 4 -58.32 5.89 -16.57
N HIS A 5 -57.90 6.17 -17.81
CA HIS A 5 -58.73 6.87 -18.77
C HIS A 5 -59.95 6.06 -19.23
N LEU A 6 -59.87 4.73 -19.22
CA LEU A 6 -61.03 3.86 -19.48
C LEU A 6 -62.00 3.84 -18.30
N VAL A 7 -61.48 3.87 -17.06
CA VAL A 7 -62.29 3.98 -15.84
C VAL A 7 -63.01 5.32 -15.80
N ASP A 8 -62.32 6.42 -16.08
CA ASP A 8 -62.90 7.76 -16.13
C ASP A 8 -64.04 7.85 -17.16
N ARG A 9 -63.87 7.23 -18.33
CA ARG A 9 -64.91 7.14 -19.36
C ARG A 9 -66.11 6.31 -18.93
N LEU A 10 -65.90 5.22 -18.20
CA LEU A 10 -66.98 4.39 -17.67
C LEU A 10 -67.78 5.16 -16.60
N GLU A 11 -67.08 5.90 -15.74
CA GLU A 11 -67.68 6.78 -14.73
C GLU A 11 -68.47 7.92 -15.39
N GLU A 12 -67.92 8.55 -16.43
CA GLU A 12 -68.62 9.57 -17.21
C GLU A 12 -69.89 9.02 -17.89
N LEU A 13 -69.80 7.82 -18.49
CA LEU A 13 -70.95 7.14 -19.09
C LEU A 13 -72.05 6.91 -18.05
N PHE A 14 -71.69 6.48 -16.85
CA PHE A 14 -72.63 6.27 -15.75
C PHE A 14 -73.26 7.58 -15.25
N ASN A 15 -72.47 8.65 -15.11
CA ASN A 15 -72.96 9.97 -14.69
C ASN A 15 -73.90 10.64 -15.70
N GLN A 16 -73.74 10.36 -17.00
CA GLN A 16 -74.61 10.88 -18.06
C GLN A 16 -75.91 10.07 -18.25
N SER A 17 -76.02 8.94 -17.57
CA SER A 17 -77.11 8.00 -17.76
C SER A 17 -78.39 8.42 -17.02
N ARG A 18 -79.56 8.09 -17.59
CA ARG A 18 -80.85 8.56 -17.04
C ARG A 18 -81.34 7.65 -15.91
N PRO A 19 -81.55 8.16 -14.69
CA PRO A 19 -82.08 7.35 -13.59
C PRO A 19 -83.58 7.09 -13.78
N LEU A 20 -84.02 5.89 -13.40
CA LEU A 20 -85.43 5.51 -13.44
C LEU A 20 -86.14 5.88 -12.13
N PRO A 21 -87.25 6.65 -12.16
CA PRO A 21 -87.94 7.10 -10.96
C PRO A 21 -88.45 5.91 -10.14
N PHE A 22 -88.36 5.99 -8.81
CA PHE A 22 -88.72 4.93 -7.86
C PHE A 22 -87.86 3.66 -7.92
N THR A 23 -86.73 3.67 -8.63
CA THR A 23 -85.78 2.54 -8.66
C THR A 23 -84.33 3.01 -8.47
N HIS A 24 -83.42 2.09 -8.14
CA HIS A 24 -81.98 2.35 -8.10
C HIS A 24 -81.31 2.06 -9.45
N ASN A 25 -82.10 1.90 -10.52
CA ASN A 25 -81.63 1.48 -11.83
C ASN A 25 -81.39 2.69 -12.72
N VAL A 26 -80.38 2.58 -13.59
CA VAL A 26 -79.94 3.64 -14.48
C VAL A 26 -79.93 3.09 -15.91
N ILE A 27 -80.44 3.86 -16.87
CA ILE A 27 -80.46 3.49 -18.29
C ILE A 27 -79.15 3.93 -18.92
N VAL A 28 -78.35 2.95 -19.37
CA VAL A 28 -77.06 3.17 -20.01
C VAL A 28 -77.10 2.72 -21.46
N ASP A 29 -76.31 3.38 -22.32
CA ASP A 29 -76.07 2.99 -23.71
C ASP A 29 -75.21 1.70 -23.73
N GLU A 30 -75.82 0.61 -24.16
CA GLU A 30 -75.21 -0.73 -24.18
C GLU A 30 -73.98 -0.77 -25.10
N ASP A 31 -74.08 -0.20 -26.30
CA ASP A 31 -73.00 -0.22 -27.30
C ASP A 31 -71.75 0.50 -26.77
N ARG A 32 -71.94 1.68 -26.17
CA ARG A 32 -70.84 2.46 -25.56
C ARG A 32 -70.23 1.77 -24.35
N MET A 33 -71.05 1.11 -23.52
CA MET A 33 -70.56 0.37 -22.36
C MET A 33 -69.71 -0.83 -22.80
N LEU A 34 -70.19 -1.60 -23.79
CA LEU A 34 -69.48 -2.75 -24.33
C LEU A 34 -68.16 -2.35 -24.98
N ASP A 35 -68.12 -1.24 -25.73
CA ASP A 35 -66.89 -0.71 -26.32
C ASP A 35 -65.81 -0.39 -25.26
N ILE A 36 -66.21 0.21 -24.14
CA ILE A 36 -65.29 0.53 -23.03
C ILE A 36 -64.78 -0.76 -22.37
N ILE A 37 -65.66 -1.74 -22.16
CA ILE A 37 -65.32 -3.05 -21.59
C ILE A 37 -64.34 -3.80 -22.50
N ASP A 38 -64.56 -3.80 -23.81
CA ASP A 38 -63.66 -4.44 -24.77
C ASP A 38 -62.29 -3.76 -24.80
N GLN A 39 -62.25 -2.43 -24.74
CA GLN A 39 -61.00 -1.67 -24.61
C GLN A 39 -60.26 -1.97 -23.31
N MET A 40 -60.98 -2.12 -22.19
CA MET A 40 -60.40 -2.52 -20.90
C MET A 40 -59.85 -3.95 -20.97
N ARG A 41 -60.58 -4.87 -21.61
CA ARG A 41 -60.18 -6.27 -21.78
C ARG A 41 -58.88 -6.42 -22.58
N ILE A 42 -58.60 -5.49 -23.50
CA ILE A 42 -57.36 -5.47 -24.27
C ILE A 42 -56.24 -4.76 -23.50
N SER A 43 -56.53 -3.61 -22.88
CA SER A 43 -55.50 -2.72 -22.32
C SER A 43 -55.03 -3.14 -20.92
N ILE A 44 -55.92 -3.63 -20.06
CA ILE A 44 -55.58 -4.00 -18.67
C ILE A 44 -54.54 -5.13 -18.61
N PRO A 45 -54.69 -6.25 -19.34
CA PRO A 45 -53.72 -7.34 -19.27
C PRO A 45 -52.32 -6.92 -19.74
N GLU A 46 -52.24 -6.08 -20.76
CA GLU A 46 -50.97 -5.57 -21.27
C GLU A 46 -50.27 -4.66 -20.26
N GLU A 47 -50.99 -3.76 -19.58
CA GLU A 47 -50.41 -2.89 -18.55
C GLU A 47 -49.95 -3.69 -17.32
N VAL A 48 -50.73 -4.69 -16.89
CA VAL A 48 -50.32 -5.60 -15.81
C VAL A 48 -49.06 -6.38 -16.18
N LYS A 49 -48.97 -6.87 -17.41
CA LYS A 49 -47.78 -7.59 -17.91
C LYS A 49 -46.55 -6.69 -17.95
N LYS A 50 -46.67 -5.44 -18.41
CA LYS A 50 -45.58 -4.46 -18.36
C LYS A 50 -45.13 -4.18 -16.93
N ALA A 51 -46.07 -3.96 -16.01
CA ALA A 51 -45.75 -3.74 -14.60
C ALA A 51 -44.97 -4.94 -14.02
N GLN A 52 -45.41 -6.17 -14.31
CA GLN A 52 -44.72 -7.38 -13.88
C GLN A 52 -43.31 -7.51 -14.47
N GLN A 53 -43.12 -7.13 -15.74
CA GLN A 53 -41.80 -7.08 -16.35
C GLN A 53 -40.88 -6.07 -15.66
N VAL A 54 -41.39 -4.89 -15.29
CA VAL A 54 -40.63 -3.87 -14.54
C VAL A 54 -40.20 -4.41 -13.18
N PHE A 55 -41.07 -5.14 -12.46
CA PHE A 55 -40.69 -5.77 -11.20
C PHE A 55 -39.57 -6.80 -11.37
N VAL A 56 -39.68 -7.69 -12.36
CA VAL A 56 -38.63 -8.68 -12.65
C VAL A 56 -37.31 -8.01 -13.02
N GLN A 57 -37.34 -6.95 -13.83
CA GLN A 57 -36.15 -6.18 -14.18
C GLN A 57 -35.53 -5.50 -12.96
N ARG A 58 -36.35 -4.89 -12.11
CA ARG A 58 -35.89 -4.28 -10.85
C ARG A 58 -35.19 -5.30 -9.97
N ASP A 59 -35.79 -6.46 -9.76
CA ASP A 59 -35.23 -7.52 -8.91
C ASP A 59 -33.90 -8.02 -9.48
N ARG A 60 -33.82 -8.17 -10.81
CA ARG A 60 -32.56 -8.53 -11.50
C ARG A 60 -31.47 -7.47 -11.29
N VAL A 61 -31.80 -6.19 -11.45
CA VAL A 61 -30.85 -5.09 -11.26
C VAL A 61 -30.38 -5.03 -9.81
N LEU A 62 -31.28 -5.21 -8.85
CA LEU A 62 -30.94 -5.26 -7.43
C LEU A 62 -30.01 -6.43 -7.10
N ALA A 63 -30.30 -7.63 -7.62
CA ALA A 63 -29.45 -8.80 -7.43
C ALA A 63 -28.04 -8.57 -8.01
N GLN A 64 -27.95 -8.04 -9.24
CA GLN A 64 -26.67 -7.72 -9.86
C GLN A 64 -25.89 -6.65 -9.06
N ALA A 65 -26.57 -5.61 -8.59
CA ALA A 65 -25.94 -4.56 -7.79
C ALA A 65 -25.40 -5.11 -6.46
N GLN A 66 -26.14 -6.02 -5.81
CA GLN A 66 -25.69 -6.69 -4.59
C GLN A 66 -24.47 -7.59 -4.83
N GLU A 67 -24.47 -8.35 -5.92
CA GLU A 67 -23.33 -9.19 -6.30
C GLU A 67 -22.09 -8.34 -6.59
N GLU A 68 -22.23 -7.27 -7.39
CA GLU A 68 -21.14 -6.36 -7.70
C GLU A 68 -20.61 -5.64 -6.45
N ALA A 69 -21.50 -5.23 -5.54
CA ALA A 69 -21.12 -4.63 -4.27
C ALA A 69 -20.33 -5.62 -3.40
N GLY A 70 -20.80 -6.86 -3.28
CA GLY A 70 -20.11 -7.93 -2.55
C GLY A 70 -18.73 -8.23 -3.14
N ARG A 71 -18.63 -8.33 -4.47
CA ARG A 71 -17.36 -8.52 -5.17
C ARG A 71 -16.40 -7.36 -4.93
N LYS A 72 -16.87 -6.10 -5.01
CA LYS A 72 -16.03 -4.92 -4.77
C LYS A 72 -15.54 -4.88 -3.33
N LEU A 73 -16.40 -5.21 -2.36
CA LEU A 73 -16.02 -5.26 -0.95
C LEU A 73 -14.94 -6.31 -0.69
N SER A 74 -15.10 -7.51 -1.25
CA SER A 74 -14.11 -8.59 -1.14
C SER A 74 -12.75 -8.17 -1.72
N LEU A 75 -12.75 -7.58 -2.92
CA LEU A 75 -11.52 -7.09 -3.55
C LEU A 75 -10.87 -5.94 -2.75
N ALA A 76 -11.67 -5.06 -2.15
CA ALA A 76 -11.16 -3.99 -1.31
C ALA A 76 -10.52 -4.53 -0.04
N GLN A 77 -11.12 -5.55 0.59
CA GLN A 77 -10.57 -6.21 1.77
C GLN A 77 -9.24 -6.91 1.43
N GLU A 78 -9.19 -7.68 0.35
CA GLU A 78 -7.97 -8.38 -0.09
C GLU A 78 -6.83 -7.38 -0.36
N LYS A 79 -7.12 -6.25 -1.02
CA LYS A 79 -6.12 -5.20 -1.24
C LYS A 79 -5.66 -4.54 0.06
N ALA A 80 -6.57 -4.32 1.00
CA ALA A 80 -6.22 -3.76 2.30
C ALA A 80 -5.28 -4.69 3.06
N ASP A 81 -5.56 -5.99 3.08
CA ASP A 81 -4.73 -7.00 3.74
C ASP A 81 -3.34 -7.07 3.09
N GLN A 82 -3.24 -7.06 1.75
CA GLN A 82 -1.97 -7.02 1.02
C GLN A 82 -1.15 -5.76 1.34
N LEU A 83 -1.79 -4.60 1.47
CA LEU A 83 -1.12 -3.34 1.80
C LEU A 83 -0.57 -3.36 3.24
N VAL A 84 -1.33 -3.91 4.18
CA VAL A 84 -0.88 -4.07 5.58
C VAL A 84 0.30 -5.02 5.66
N GLU A 85 0.23 -6.17 4.98
CA GLU A 85 1.33 -7.12 4.91
C GLU A 85 2.59 -6.49 4.30
N SER A 86 2.44 -5.78 3.18
CA SER A 86 3.54 -5.06 2.53
C SER A 86 4.14 -4.00 3.45
N ASN A 87 3.32 -3.28 4.22
CA ASN A 87 3.80 -2.27 5.16
C ASN A 87 4.62 -2.92 6.30
N PHE A 88 4.15 -4.05 6.84
CA PHE A 88 4.87 -4.78 7.87
C PHE A 88 6.24 -5.26 7.39
N VAL A 89 6.31 -5.83 6.17
CA VAL A 89 7.57 -6.27 5.55
C VAL A 89 8.54 -5.09 5.38
N VAL A 90 8.05 -3.94 4.92
CA VAL A 90 8.87 -2.74 4.74
C VAL A 90 9.39 -2.21 6.09
N GLN A 91 8.55 -2.16 7.13
CA GLN A 91 8.96 -1.73 8.46
C GLN A 91 10.02 -2.67 9.06
N ASP A 92 9.82 -3.99 8.95
CA ASP A 92 10.80 -4.97 9.44
C ASP A 92 12.13 -4.87 8.67
N ALA A 93 12.07 -4.73 7.34
CA ALA A 93 13.25 -4.51 6.51
C ALA A 93 14.02 -3.25 6.93
N GLN A 94 13.31 -2.15 7.20
CA GLN A 94 13.92 -0.90 7.64
C GLN A 94 14.59 -1.04 9.02
N LYS A 95 13.97 -1.75 9.96
CA LYS A 95 14.54 -2.05 11.28
C LYS A 95 15.78 -2.94 11.20
N ARG A 96 15.77 -3.94 10.31
CA ARG A 96 16.95 -4.78 10.05
C ARG A 96 18.08 -3.96 9.43
N ALA A 97 17.76 -3.12 8.44
CA ALA A 97 18.73 -2.24 7.80
C ALA A 97 19.39 -1.28 8.81
N SER A 98 18.62 -0.65 9.70
CA SER A 98 19.18 0.22 10.74
C SER A 98 20.09 -0.55 11.70
N THR A 99 19.72 -1.79 12.05
CA THR A 99 20.54 -2.65 12.92
C THR A 99 21.87 -3.03 12.25
N ILE A 100 21.84 -3.39 10.97
CA ILE A 100 23.06 -3.72 10.19
C ILE A 100 23.98 -2.51 10.08
N ILE A 101 23.42 -1.31 9.82
CA ILE A 101 24.21 -0.08 9.75
C ILE A 101 24.87 0.22 11.09
N GLU A 102 24.15 0.08 12.20
CA GLU A 102 24.69 0.33 13.52
C GLU A 102 25.79 -0.68 13.89
N GLN A 103 25.56 -1.97 13.62
CA GLN A 103 26.57 -3.01 13.81
C GLN A 103 27.82 -2.74 12.97
N GLY A 104 27.65 -2.36 11.70
CA GLY A 104 28.76 -2.01 10.80
C GLY A 104 29.55 -0.80 11.28
N ARG A 105 28.89 0.21 11.89
CA ARG A 105 29.58 1.35 12.50
C ARG A 105 30.42 0.93 13.70
N ILE A 106 29.83 0.16 14.62
CA ILE A 106 30.54 -0.36 15.79
C ILE A 106 31.75 -1.19 15.37
N GLU A 107 31.59 -2.08 14.38
CA GLU A 107 32.68 -2.90 13.86
C GLU A 107 33.76 -2.05 13.20
N ALA A 108 33.39 -1.05 12.38
CA ALA A 108 34.34 -0.14 11.77
C ALA A 108 35.16 0.67 12.81
N ASP A 109 34.50 1.14 13.87
CA ASP A 109 35.17 1.86 14.96
C ASP A 109 36.11 0.94 15.75
N ASN A 110 35.70 -0.31 16.01
CA ASN A 110 36.56 -1.31 16.64
C ASN A 110 37.79 -1.65 15.78
N ILE A 111 37.60 -1.82 14.46
CA ILE A 111 38.70 -2.07 13.52
C ILE A 111 39.68 -0.89 13.51
N ARG A 112 39.16 0.35 13.46
CA ARG A 112 39.99 1.56 13.48
C ARG A 112 40.80 1.63 14.78
N ALA A 113 40.15 1.47 15.93
CA ALA A 113 40.81 1.49 17.22
C ALA A 113 41.88 0.38 17.35
N GLY A 114 41.58 -0.82 16.87
CA GLY A 114 42.53 -1.93 16.84
C GLY A 114 43.74 -1.66 15.91
N ALA A 115 43.50 -1.04 14.75
CA ALA A 115 44.56 -0.66 13.82
C ALA A 115 45.46 0.43 14.40
N ASP A 116 44.88 1.44 15.06
CA ASP A 116 45.62 2.50 15.74
C ASP A 116 46.49 1.93 16.87
N GLN A 117 45.93 1.02 17.68
CA GLN A 117 46.68 0.35 18.73
C GLN A 117 47.83 -0.50 18.17
N TYR A 118 47.57 -1.27 17.11
CA TYR A 118 48.60 -2.07 16.46
C TYR A 118 49.73 -1.21 15.87
N ALA A 119 49.38 -0.09 15.24
CA ALA A 119 50.35 0.87 14.72
C ALA A 119 51.21 1.44 15.85
N MET A 120 50.60 1.81 16.97
CA MET A 120 51.32 2.30 18.14
C MET A 120 52.29 1.26 18.70
N ASP A 121 51.85 0.00 18.86
CA ASP A 121 52.70 -1.07 19.35
C ASP A 121 53.93 -1.29 18.44
N LYS A 122 53.74 -1.20 17.12
CA LYS A 122 54.83 -1.30 16.15
C LYS A 122 55.78 -0.11 16.16
N LEU A 123 55.26 1.10 16.40
CA LEU A 123 56.11 2.28 16.57
C LEU A 123 56.96 2.19 17.84
N VAL A 124 56.40 1.70 18.94
CA VAL A 124 57.14 1.46 20.20
C VAL A 124 58.20 0.38 20.03
N GLU A 125 57.89 -0.71 19.31
CA GLU A 125 58.86 -1.76 18.98
C GLU A 125 60.04 -1.19 18.16
N LEU A 126 59.73 -0.38 17.16
CA LEU A 126 60.73 0.29 16.32
C LEU A 126 61.59 1.27 17.11
N GLU A 127 60.98 2.08 17.98
CA GLU A 127 61.70 3.02 18.86
C GLU A 127 62.76 2.29 19.69
N ARG A 128 62.39 1.17 20.32
CA ARG A 128 63.33 0.34 21.09
C ARG A 128 64.46 -0.20 20.22
N ALA A 129 64.15 -0.66 19.01
CA ALA A 129 65.16 -1.18 18.09
C ALA A 129 66.17 -0.09 17.68
N VAL A 130 65.68 1.12 17.37
CA VAL A 130 66.51 2.29 17.05
C VAL A 130 67.38 2.68 18.24
N GLN A 131 66.86 2.65 19.46
CA GLN A 131 67.63 2.97 20.66
C GLN A 131 68.80 2.00 20.87
N VAL A 132 68.60 0.71 20.60
CA VAL A 132 69.67 -0.30 20.63
C VAL A 132 70.73 -0.01 19.57
N LEU A 133 70.33 0.31 18.34
CA LEU A 133 71.25 0.67 17.26
C LEU A 133 72.08 1.91 17.60
N ILE A 134 71.46 2.96 18.15
CA ILE A 134 72.17 4.17 18.59
C ILE A 134 73.22 3.83 19.66
N ASN A 135 72.87 2.97 20.63
CA ASN A 135 73.82 2.55 21.66
C ASN A 135 74.98 1.74 21.07
N GLN A 136 74.74 0.88 20.08
CA GLN A 136 75.79 0.16 19.36
C GLN A 136 76.73 1.11 18.61
N ILE A 137 76.18 2.12 17.91
CA ILE A 137 76.96 3.14 17.21
C ILE A 137 77.83 3.92 18.20
N ARG A 138 77.26 4.37 19.33
CA ARG A 138 78.02 5.06 20.39
C ARG A 138 79.16 4.21 20.96
N ASN A 139 78.91 2.93 21.20
CA ASN A 139 79.95 2.00 21.65
C ASN A 139 81.05 1.82 20.60
N GLY A 140 80.69 1.69 19.32
CA GLY A 140 81.64 1.63 18.21
C GLY A 140 82.51 2.88 18.09
N MET A 141 81.91 4.08 18.21
CA MET A 141 82.65 5.35 18.22
C MET A 141 83.64 5.43 19.39
N ARG A 142 83.23 5.03 20.60
CA ARG A 142 84.12 5.01 21.78
C ARG A 142 85.35 4.13 21.57
N VAL A 143 85.17 2.94 20.98
CA VAL A 143 86.29 2.02 20.69
C VAL A 143 87.26 2.63 19.67
N LEU A 144 86.77 3.36 18.67
CA LEU A 144 87.62 4.04 17.69
C LEU A 144 88.38 5.23 18.32
N ASP A 145 87.70 6.02 19.16
CA ASP A 145 88.30 7.16 19.86
C ASP A 145 89.37 6.70 20.86
N GLU A 146 89.13 5.61 21.59
CA GLU A 146 90.13 4.96 22.45
C GLU A 146 91.35 4.48 21.64
N LYS A 147 91.15 3.86 20.47
CA LYS A 147 92.26 3.47 19.57
C LYS A 147 93.06 4.66 19.04
N GLN A 148 92.41 5.78 18.78
CA GLN A 148 93.08 6.99 18.30
C GLN A 148 93.88 7.67 19.42
N SER A 149 93.34 7.67 20.64
CA SER A 149 93.97 8.21 21.86
C SER A 149 95.13 7.35 22.37
N SER A 150 95.06 6.04 22.18
CA SER A 150 96.12 5.08 22.54
C SER A 150 97.21 4.94 21.47
N ASN A 151 97.13 5.70 20.37
CA ASN A 151 98.19 5.85 19.39
C ASN A 151 98.85 7.26 19.40
N PRO A 152 99.50 7.69 20.50
CA PRO A 152 100.19 8.99 20.54
C PRO A 152 101.58 8.99 19.86
N GLY A 153 101.88 8.07 18.94
CA GLY A 153 103.28 7.73 18.61
C GLY A 153 103.64 7.49 17.15
N ASN A 154 103.09 8.21 16.17
CA ASN A 154 103.73 8.22 14.84
C ASN A 154 103.59 9.56 14.09
N ASN A 155 103.72 10.69 14.80
CA ASN A 155 103.93 12.00 14.20
C ASN A 155 105.12 12.71 14.86
N SER A 156 106.32 12.35 14.40
CA SER A 156 107.54 13.17 14.37
C SER A 156 108.44 12.47 13.33
N VAL A 157 108.24 12.75 12.04
CA VAL A 157 108.96 13.75 11.24
C VAL A 157 110.48 13.61 11.38
N GLU A 158 111.07 13.14 10.27
CA GLU A 158 112.35 13.51 9.66
C GLU A 158 113.53 13.98 10.54
N ASN A 159 114.66 13.30 10.30
CA ASN A 159 116.07 13.72 10.44
C ASN A 159 116.67 13.89 11.85
#